data_AF-A0A7S1WJS8-F1
#
_entry.id   AF-A0A7S1WJS8-F1
#
_cell.length_a   1.000
_cell.length_b   1.000
_cell.length_c   1.000
_cell.angle_alpha   90.00
_cell.angle_beta   90.00
_cell.angle_gamma   90.00
#
_symmetry.space_group_name_H-M   'P 1'
#
loop_
_entity.id
_entity.type
_entity.pdbx_description
1 polymer ?
#
loop_
_entity_poly.entity_id
_entity_poly.type
_entity_poly.pdbx_seq_one_letter_code
_entity_poly.pdbx_strand_id
1 'polypeptide(L)'
;DYNGNNIVSLAEIDKFVVELVAGGSWPAWLNNKPALMRAYKKTILKDGDGDDWVEKKEFHALLLNIFWFNKLWQVFEVVDTGADRRIDAGEFARGMGALGLNISQSEAMEEFQKIDG
;
A
#
# COMPACT_ATOMS: atom_id res chain seq x y z
N ASP A 1 10.99 -2.34 -17.89
CA ASP A 1 10.80 -2.05 -19.31
C ASP A 1 11.24 -3.26 -20.11
N TYR A 2 10.35 -4.25 -20.26
CA TYR A 2 10.69 -5.49 -20.98
C TYR A 2 10.56 -5.34 -22.51
N ASN A 3 9.86 -4.31 -22.98
CA ASN A 3 9.56 -4.08 -24.40
C ASN A 3 10.30 -2.86 -25.00
N GLY A 4 11.04 -2.10 -24.18
CA GLY A 4 11.90 -0.99 -24.60
C GLY A 4 11.15 0.30 -24.92
N ASN A 5 9.94 0.51 -24.38
CA ASN A 5 9.10 1.65 -24.71
C ASN A 5 9.19 2.82 -23.70
N ASN A 6 10.10 2.75 -22.72
CA ASN A 6 10.31 3.73 -21.64
C ASN A 6 9.15 3.92 -20.65
N ILE A 7 8.10 3.12 -20.74
CA ILE A 7 6.99 3.09 -19.79
C ILE A 7 6.87 1.69 -19.20
N VAL A 8 6.38 1.59 -17.96
CA VAL A 8 6.11 0.27 -17.35
C VAL A 8 4.70 0.20 -16.82
N SER A 9 4.01 -0.85 -17.23
CA SER A 9 2.66 -1.16 -16.76
C SER A 9 2.67 -1.78 -15.35
N LEU A 10 1.53 -1.77 -14.68
CA LEU A 10 1.32 -2.51 -13.44
C LEU A 10 1.74 -3.99 -13.54
N ALA A 11 1.49 -4.67 -14.66
CA ALA A 11 1.84 -6.08 -14.82
C ALA A 11 3.35 -6.30 -14.89
N GLU A 12 4.09 -5.38 -15.54
CA GLU A 12 5.55 -5.42 -15.55
C GLU A 12 6.14 -5.12 -14.18
N ILE A 13 5.52 -4.22 -13.42
CA ILE A 13 5.91 -3.92 -12.04
C ILE A 13 5.63 -5.12 -11.13
N ASP A 14 4.48 -5.78 -11.25
CA ASP A 14 4.15 -7.01 -10.50
C ASP A 14 5.20 -8.10 -10.77
N LYS A 15 5.53 -8.31 -12.05
CA LYS A 15 6.59 -9.24 -12.44
C LYS A 15 7.95 -8.86 -11.85
N PHE A 16 8.33 -7.58 -11.90
CA PHE A 16 9.57 -7.07 -11.31
C PHE A 16 9.65 -7.35 -9.80
N VAL A 17 8.57 -7.08 -9.05
CA VAL A 17 8.51 -7.37 -7.61
C VAL A 17 8.64 -8.87 -7.34
N VAL A 18 7.91 -9.71 -8.09
CA VAL A 18 7.98 -11.18 -7.96
C VAL A 18 9.39 -11.69 -8.21
N GLU A 19 10.06 -11.22 -9.26
CA GLU A 19 11.43 -11.65 -9.61
C GLU A 19 12.44 -11.24 -8.54
N LEU A 20 12.37 -10.01 -8.02
CA LEU A 20 13.31 -9.55 -6.99
C LEU A 20 13.12 -10.28 -5.65
N VAL A 21 11.87 -10.62 -5.31
CA VAL A 21 11.57 -11.39 -4.10
C VAL A 21 11.98 -12.87 -4.27
N ALA A 22 11.63 -13.49 -5.39
CA ALA A 22 12.00 -14.88 -5.68
C ALA A 22 13.53 -15.06 -5.79
N GLY A 23 14.22 -14.04 -6.32
CA GLY A 23 15.68 -14.00 -6.39
C GLY A 23 16.37 -13.64 -5.07
N GLY A 24 15.62 -13.40 -3.99
CA GLY A 24 16.16 -13.07 -2.67
C GLY A 24 16.80 -11.69 -2.55
N SER A 25 16.67 -10.84 -3.58
CA SER A 25 17.15 -9.46 -3.54
C SER A 25 16.27 -8.59 -2.65
N TRP A 26 14.96 -8.85 -2.66
CA TRP A 26 13.97 -8.15 -1.86
C TRP A 26 13.33 -9.07 -0.81
N PRO A 27 13.00 -8.56 0.39
CA PRO A 27 12.27 -9.33 1.39
C PRO A 27 10.90 -9.82 0.88
N ALA A 28 10.48 -11.01 1.33
CA ALA A 28 9.20 -11.61 0.96
C ALA A 28 7.98 -10.71 1.24
N TRP A 29 8.04 -9.91 2.31
CA TRP A 29 6.96 -9.01 2.70
C TRP A 29 6.73 -7.84 1.72
N LEU A 30 7.59 -7.62 0.72
CA LEU A 30 7.37 -6.63 -0.33
C LEU A 30 6.48 -7.15 -1.48
N ASN A 31 6.25 -8.46 -1.56
CA ASN A 31 5.35 -9.05 -2.57
C ASN A 31 3.91 -9.14 -2.05
N ASN A 32 3.25 -7.99 -1.97
CA ASN A 32 1.86 -7.88 -1.55
C ASN A 32 1.02 -7.16 -2.62
N LYS A 33 0.07 -7.86 -3.23
CA LYS A 33 -0.74 -7.32 -4.33
C LYS A 33 -1.58 -6.10 -3.94
N PRO A 34 -2.33 -6.10 -2.83
CA PRO A 34 -3.04 -4.91 -2.37
C PRO A 34 -2.14 -3.68 -2.17
N ALA A 35 -0.98 -3.85 -1.53
CA ALA A 35 -0.01 -2.78 -1.34
C ALA A 35 0.55 -2.27 -2.67
N LEU A 36 0.90 -3.19 -3.59
CA LEU A 36 1.44 -2.85 -4.89
C LEU A 36 0.43 -2.05 -5.73
N MET A 37 -0.84 -2.43 -5.70
CA MET A 37 -1.93 -1.68 -6.35
C MET A 37 -2.03 -0.25 -5.84
N ARG A 38 -1.88 -0.05 -4.53
CA ARG A 38 -1.90 1.30 -3.92
C ARG A 38 -0.66 2.10 -4.29
N ALA A 39 0.51 1.46 -4.26
CA ALA A 39 1.77 2.08 -4.66
C ALA A 39 1.71 2.57 -6.11
N TYR A 40 1.27 1.71 -7.04
CA TYR A 40 1.11 2.05 -8.44
C TYR A 40 0.18 3.25 -8.64
N LYS A 41 -1.03 3.20 -8.06
CA LYS A 41 -2.00 4.30 -8.19
C LYS A 41 -1.48 5.62 -7.62
N LYS A 42 -0.79 5.58 -6.48
CA LYS A 42 -0.19 6.79 -5.89
C LYS A 42 0.88 7.36 -6.82
N THR A 43 1.73 6.50 -7.37
CA THR A 43 2.78 6.91 -8.30
C THR A 43 2.18 7.61 -9.52
N ILE A 44 1.31 6.95 -10.29
CA ILE A 44 0.82 7.53 -11.55
C ILE A 44 -0.06 8.78 -11.33
N LEU A 45 -0.89 8.79 -10.29
CA LEU A 45 -1.90 9.85 -10.09
C LEU A 45 -1.41 11.07 -9.31
N LYS A 46 -0.41 10.91 -8.43
CA LYS A 46 -0.02 11.95 -7.46
C LYS A 46 1.46 12.32 -7.54
N ASP A 47 2.33 11.37 -7.82
CA ASP A 47 3.77 11.64 -7.96
C ASP A 47 4.19 11.77 -9.43
N GLY A 48 3.35 11.28 -10.34
CA GLY A 48 3.46 11.40 -11.79
C GLY A 48 2.53 12.45 -12.37
N ASP A 49 2.26 12.32 -13.67
CA ASP A 49 1.46 13.28 -14.44
C ASP A 49 0.01 12.85 -14.69
N GLY A 50 -0.42 11.74 -14.09
CA GLY A 50 -1.80 11.26 -14.14
C GLY A 50 -2.11 10.34 -15.31
N ASP A 51 -1.10 9.87 -16.04
CA ASP A 51 -1.28 8.85 -17.06
C ASP A 51 -1.49 7.43 -16.46
N ASP A 52 -1.57 6.43 -17.34
CA ASP A 52 -1.84 5.04 -16.96
C ASP A 52 -0.56 4.20 -16.75
N TRP A 53 0.63 4.79 -16.77
CA TRP A 53 1.91 4.09 -16.78
C TRP A 53 2.89 4.67 -15.76
N VAL A 54 4.01 3.99 -15.53
CA VAL A 54 5.13 4.59 -14.80
C VAL A 54 6.25 4.89 -15.78
N GLU A 55 6.67 6.15 -15.82
CA GLU A 55 7.82 6.59 -16.58
C GLU A 55 9.12 6.52 -15.76
N LYS A 56 10.26 6.61 -16.44
CA LYS A 56 11.58 6.66 -15.79
C LYS A 56 11.68 7.76 -14.73
N LYS A 57 11.05 8.93 -14.98
CA LYS A 57 11.05 10.08 -14.05
C LYS A 57 10.31 9.78 -12.73
N GLU A 58 9.40 8.82 -12.75
CA GLU A 58 8.54 8.43 -11.62
C GLU A 58 9.04 7.19 -10.88
N PHE A 59 10.03 6.49 -11.44
CA PHE A 59 10.53 5.24 -10.90
C PHE A 59 11.01 5.36 -9.44
N HIS A 60 11.64 6.48 -9.07
CA HIS A 60 12.04 6.72 -7.69
C HIS A 60 10.82 6.76 -6.73
N ALA A 61 9.74 7.44 -7.14
CA ALA A 61 8.51 7.50 -6.37
C ALA A 61 7.85 6.12 -6.28
N LEU A 62 7.87 5.33 -7.35
CA LEU A 62 7.41 3.94 -7.32
C LEU A 62 8.12 3.10 -6.24
N LEU A 63 9.46 3.16 -6.17
CA LEU A 63 10.21 2.39 -5.17
C LEU A 63 9.86 2.80 -3.74
N LEU A 64 9.75 4.10 -3.47
CA LEU A 64 9.32 4.62 -2.17
C LEU A 64 7.90 4.16 -1.82
N ASN A 65 6.98 4.26 -2.79
CA ASN A 65 5.59 3.86 -2.61
C ASN A 65 5.46 2.35 -2.37
N ILE A 66 6.20 1.50 -3.09
CA ILE A 66 6.22 0.04 -2.85
C ILE A 66 6.61 -0.26 -1.41
N PHE A 67 7.70 0.34 -0.93
CA PHE A 67 8.14 0.14 0.46
C PHE A 67 7.07 0.63 1.46
N TRP A 68 6.58 1.85 1.27
CA TRP A 68 5.68 2.49 2.22
C TRP A 68 4.32 1.80 2.30
N PHE A 69 3.71 1.46 1.17
CA PHE A 69 2.41 0.79 1.18
C PHE A 69 2.50 -0.65 1.68
N ASN A 70 3.63 -1.35 1.50
CA ASN A 70 3.82 -2.65 2.13
C ASN A 70 3.92 -2.53 3.67
N LYS A 71 4.61 -1.50 4.19
CA LYS A 71 4.63 -1.22 5.63
C LYS A 71 3.25 -0.85 6.17
N LEU A 72 2.52 -0.01 5.45
CA LEU A 72 1.15 0.34 5.80
C LEU A 72 0.24 -0.88 5.78
N TRP A 73 0.43 -1.79 4.82
CA TRP A 73 -0.34 -3.04 4.75
C TRP A 73 -0.09 -3.94 5.95
N GLN A 74 1.15 -4.07 6.42
CA GLN A 74 1.46 -4.84 7.64
C GLN A 74 0.72 -4.28 8.87
N VAL A 75 0.63 -2.96 8.98
CA VAL A 75 -0.16 -2.31 10.05
C VAL A 75 -1.66 -2.58 9.84
N PHE A 76 -2.13 -2.48 8.61
CA PHE A 76 -3.52 -2.74 8.26
C PHE A 76 -3.95 -4.17 8.64
N GLU A 77 -3.12 -5.18 8.36
CA GLU A 77 -3.41 -6.59 8.72
C GLU A 77 -3.49 -6.85 10.22
N VAL A 78 -2.83 -6.02 11.04
CA VAL A 78 -2.97 -6.10 12.51
C VAL A 78 -4.33 -5.56 12.96
N VAL A 79 -4.91 -4.63 12.21
CA VAL A 79 -6.19 -3.98 12.54
C VAL A 79 -7.38 -4.73 11.93
N ASP A 80 -7.31 -5.15 10.66
CA ASP A 80 -8.32 -5.93 9.93
C ASP A 80 -8.31 -7.40 10.40
N THR A 81 -8.89 -7.63 11.58
CA THR A 81 -9.01 -8.96 12.18
C THR A 81 -10.00 -9.87 11.46
N GLY A 82 -10.96 -9.29 10.73
CA GLY A 82 -11.94 -10.00 9.91
C GLY A 82 -11.38 -10.48 8.57
N ALA A 83 -10.23 -9.95 8.16
CA ALA A 83 -9.55 -10.21 6.88
C ALA A 83 -10.44 -9.94 5.66
N ASP A 84 -11.35 -8.96 5.75
CA ASP A 84 -12.28 -8.59 4.68
C ASP A 84 -11.77 -7.42 3.81
N ARG A 85 -10.56 -6.92 4.12
CA ARG A 85 -9.90 -5.75 3.51
C ARG A 85 -10.64 -4.45 3.77
N ARG A 86 -11.40 -4.38 4.86
CA ARG A 86 -12.02 -3.20 5.42
C ARG A 86 -11.64 -3.11 6.90
N ILE A 87 -11.90 -1.96 7.48
CA ILE A 87 -11.76 -1.78 8.93
C ILE A 87 -13.13 -1.31 9.38
N ASP A 88 -13.81 -2.14 10.16
CA ASP A 88 -15.03 -1.69 10.84
C ASP A 88 -14.70 -0.83 12.08
N ALA A 89 -15.71 -0.16 12.65
CA ALA A 89 -15.52 0.70 13.80
C ALA A 89 -14.93 -0.04 15.03
N GLY A 90 -15.26 -1.32 15.21
CA GLY A 90 -14.74 -2.15 16.28
C GLY A 90 -13.27 -2.52 16.07
N GLU A 91 -12.91 -2.86 14.83
CA GLU A 91 -11.53 -3.10 14.41
C GLU A 91 -10.67 -1.85 14.55
N PHE A 92 -11.17 -0.70 14.11
CA PHE A 92 -10.51 0.59 14.27
C PHE A 92 -10.18 0.87 15.74
N ALA A 93 -11.18 0.78 16.63
CA ALA A 93 -11.00 1.03 18.05
C ALA A 93 -9.96 0.08 18.70
N ARG A 94 -9.99 -1.21 18.35
CA ARG A 94 -8.99 -2.19 18.84
C ARG A 94 -7.60 -1.90 18.26
N GLY A 95 -7.53 -1.58 16.98
CA GLY A 95 -6.29 -1.30 16.25
C GLY A 95 -5.53 -0.11 16.81
N MET A 96 -6.24 0.96 17.18
CA MET A 96 -5.62 2.16 17.79
C MET A 96 -4.91 1.82 19.10
N GLY A 97 -5.53 1.01 19.97
CA GLY A 97 -4.89 0.51 21.19
C GLY A 97 -3.66 -0.37 20.89
N ALA A 98 -3.75 -1.26 19.90
CA ALA A 98 -2.63 -2.11 19.47
C ALA A 98 -1.44 -1.31 18.89
N LEU A 99 -1.71 -0.14 18.31
CA LEU A 99 -0.71 0.81 17.80
C LEU A 99 -0.14 1.73 18.89
N GLY A 100 -0.53 1.54 20.15
CA GLY A 100 -0.06 2.33 21.29
C GLY A 100 -0.72 3.72 21.39
N LEU A 101 -1.84 3.93 20.70
CA LEU A 101 -2.63 5.15 20.79
C LEU A 101 -3.68 4.97 21.89
N ASN A 102 -3.52 5.71 22.99
CA ASN A 102 -4.49 5.72 24.07
C ASN A 102 -5.64 6.67 23.73
N ILE A 103 -6.68 6.14 23.10
CA ILE A 103 -7.94 6.85 22.84
C ILE A 103 -9.10 6.10 23.48
N SER A 104 -10.10 6.85 23.94
CA SER A 104 -11.36 6.26 24.41
C SER A 104 -12.16 5.69 23.24
N GLN A 105 -13.11 4.80 23.54
CA GLN A 105 -14.01 4.25 22.52
C GLN A 105 -14.85 5.33 21.82
N SER A 106 -15.26 6.37 22.56
CA SER A 106 -16.00 7.50 21.99
C SER A 106 -15.14 8.30 21.01
N GLU A 107 -13.89 8.62 21.38
CA GLU A 107 -12.96 9.32 20.48
C GLU A 107 -12.63 8.47 19.24
N ALA A 108 -12.45 7.16 19.40
CA ALA A 108 -12.22 6.25 18.27
C ALA A 108 -13.40 6.27 17.28
N MET A 109 -14.63 6.29 17.79
CA MET A 109 -15.83 6.34 16.95
C MET A 109 -15.97 7.69 16.23
N GLU A 110 -15.67 8.80 16.93
CA GLU A 110 -15.67 10.14 16.34
C GLU A 110 -14.63 10.26 15.22
N GLU A 111 -13.41 9.74 15.41
CA GLU A 111 -12.40 9.71 14.36
C GLU A 111 -12.78 8.80 13.19
N PHE A 112 -13.35 7.62 13.47
CA PHE A 112 -13.82 6.71 12.43
C PHE A 112 -14.89 7.37 11.55
N GLN A 113 -15.85 8.08 12.15
CA GLN A 113 -16.90 8.79 11.40
C GLN A 113 -16.36 9.88 10.46
N LYS A 114 -15.21 10.51 10.78
CA LYS A 114 -14.57 11.49 9.89
C LYS A 114 -13.96 10.83 8.65
N ILE A 115 -13.65 9.54 8.72
CA ILE A 115 -12.98 8.77 7.67
C ILE A 115 -14.00 7.99 6.82
N ASP A 116 -15.07 7.48 7.45
CA ASP A 116 -16.09 6.64 6.83
C ASP A 116 -17.18 7.43 6.04
N GLY A 117 -17.23 8.76 6.22
CA GLY A 117 -18.15 9.66 5.50
C GLY A 117 -17.69 10.02 4.10
#